data_AF-A0A0M6YE27-F1
#
_entry.id   AF-A0A0M6YE27-F1
#
_cell.length_a   1.000
_cell.length_b   1.000
_cell.length_c   1.000
_cell.angle_alpha   90.00
_cell.angle_beta   90.00
_cell.angle_gamma   90.00
#
_symmetry.space_group_name_H-M   'P 1'
#
loop_
_entity.id
_entity.type
_entity.pdbx_description
1 polymer ?
#
loop_
_entity_poly.entity_id
_entity_poly.type
_entity_poly.pdbx_seq_one_letter_code
_entity_poly.pdbx_strand_id
1 'polypeptide(L)'
;MEKINPALRQLFAVLGLFVMVTNAAAQSLSMICENPGREYQVTYTLGNREIIVNPDTEQTRYRVLAVEEAEGKLIVAAQTPNGGPAVRVHFRPYRKMEYFVDGQVFQTDGCY
;
A
#
# COMPACT_ATOMS: atom_id res chain seq x y z
N MET A 1 26.49 -1.28 -57.15
CA MET A 1 25.15 -1.47 -56.58
C MET A 1 25.25 -2.59 -55.55
N GLU A 2 25.40 -2.23 -54.28
CA GLU A 2 25.74 -3.15 -53.19
C GLU A 2 24.44 -3.64 -52.50
N LYS A 3 24.19 -4.95 -52.54
CA LYS A 3 22.97 -5.55 -51.98
C LYS A 3 23.12 -5.68 -50.46
N ILE A 4 22.41 -4.83 -49.72
CA ILE A 4 22.32 -4.90 -48.26
C ILE A 4 21.61 -6.19 -47.87
N ASN A 5 22.28 -7.00 -47.05
CA ASN A 5 21.86 -8.34 -46.65
C ASN A 5 20.66 -8.28 -45.68
N PRO A 6 19.49 -8.91 -45.97
CA PRO A 6 18.27 -8.77 -45.19
C PRO A 6 18.36 -9.28 -43.75
N ALA A 7 19.33 -10.16 -43.45
CA ALA A 7 19.59 -10.64 -42.10
C ALA A 7 20.12 -9.53 -41.15
N LEU A 8 20.81 -8.53 -41.68
CA LEU A 8 21.35 -7.41 -40.89
C LEU A 8 20.25 -6.41 -40.48
N ARG A 9 19.13 -6.37 -41.22
CA ARG A 9 17.97 -5.51 -40.93
C ARG A 9 17.13 -6.02 -39.75
N GLN A 10 17.12 -7.34 -39.51
CA GLN A 10 16.35 -7.94 -38.42
C GLN A 10 17.07 -7.86 -37.07
N LEU A 11 18.40 -7.75 -37.05
CA LEU A 11 19.16 -7.64 -35.79
C LEU A 11 18.91 -6.30 -35.06
N PHE A 12 18.63 -5.21 -35.79
CA PHE A 12 18.41 -3.89 -35.18
C PHE A 12 17.01 -3.70 -34.62
N ALA A 13 16.02 -4.50 -35.03
CA ALA A 13 14.64 -4.36 -34.55
C ALA A 13 14.41 -5.01 -33.17
N VAL A 14 15.29 -5.91 -32.75
CA VAL A 14 15.16 -6.66 -31.48
C VAL A 14 15.84 -5.95 -30.31
N LEU A 15 16.78 -5.03 -30.57
CA LEU A 15 17.55 -4.34 -29.53
C LEU A 15 16.88 -3.06 -29.00
N GLY A 16 15.77 -2.61 -29.61
CA GLY A 16 15.04 -1.40 -29.19
C GLY A 16 14.05 -1.62 -28.04
N LEU A 17 13.79 -2.89 -27.67
CA LEU A 17 12.90 -3.25 -26.57
C LEU A 17 13.65 -3.46 -25.25
N PHE A 18 14.83 -2.85 -25.10
CA PHE A 18 15.50 -2.74 -23.80
C PHE A 18 14.79 -1.70 -22.94
N VAL A 19 13.62 -2.11 -22.45
CA VAL A 19 13.30 -2.13 -21.04
C VAL A 19 13.54 -0.77 -20.35
N MET A 20 12.64 0.18 -20.61
CA MET A 20 12.31 1.17 -19.58
C MET A 20 11.56 0.44 -18.45
N VAL A 21 12.29 -0.36 -17.65
CA VAL A 21 11.83 -0.69 -16.30
C VAL A 21 12.00 0.58 -15.51
N THR A 22 10.97 1.42 -15.57
CA THR A 22 10.79 2.42 -14.54
C THR A 22 10.58 1.64 -13.26
N ASN A 23 11.53 1.75 -12.32
CA ASN A 23 11.30 1.31 -10.95
C ASN A 23 10.17 2.19 -10.41
N ALA A 24 8.93 1.76 -10.61
CA ALA A 24 7.79 2.30 -9.89
C ALA A 24 7.99 1.89 -8.42
N ALA A 25 8.80 2.67 -7.69
CA ALA A 25 8.91 2.56 -6.26
C ALA A 25 7.50 2.79 -5.71
N ALA A 26 6.86 1.71 -5.24
CA ALA A 26 5.53 1.80 -4.68
C ALA A 26 5.59 2.75 -3.48
N GLN A 27 4.76 3.79 -3.50
CA GLN A 27 4.76 4.81 -2.47
C GLN A 27 4.35 4.19 -1.13
N SER A 28 5.22 4.29 -0.12
CA SER A 28 4.93 3.88 1.25
C SER A 28 4.49 5.08 2.07
N LEU A 29 3.40 4.89 2.83
CA LEU A 29 2.87 5.83 3.80
C LEU A 29 3.00 5.25 5.19
N SER A 30 3.36 6.09 6.15
CA SER A 30 3.47 5.71 7.56
C SER A 30 2.88 6.79 8.45
N MET A 31 2.34 6.39 9.59
CA MET A 31 1.86 7.28 10.65
C MET A 31 2.00 6.58 12.00
N ILE A 32 2.05 7.37 13.07
CA ILE A 32 2.02 6.87 14.44
C ILE A 32 0.60 7.06 14.94
N CYS A 33 0.01 6.02 15.52
CA CYS A 33 -1.32 6.04 16.10
C CYS A 33 -1.26 5.88 17.62
N GLU A 34 -2.18 6.51 18.32
CA GLU A 34 -2.31 6.47 19.77
C GLU A 34 -3.55 5.66 20.18
N ASN A 35 -3.32 4.55 20.86
CA ASN A 35 -4.34 3.79 21.60
C ASN A 35 -4.09 4.06 23.09
N PRO A 36 -5.10 4.32 23.94
CA PRO A 36 -4.91 4.62 25.35
C PRO A 36 -3.72 3.92 26.04
N GLY A 37 -2.67 4.70 26.31
CA GLY A 37 -1.46 4.24 27.01
C GLY A 37 -0.37 3.60 26.15
N ARG A 38 -0.53 3.51 24.82
CA ARG A 38 0.48 2.97 23.88
C ARG A 38 0.41 3.62 22.50
N GLU A 39 1.57 3.99 21.98
CA GLU A 39 1.73 4.35 20.57
C GLU A 39 2.09 3.12 19.73
N TYR A 40 1.69 3.13 18.46
CA TYR A 40 2.04 2.10 17.49
C TYR A 40 2.18 2.70 16.09
N GLN A 41 3.07 2.14 15.29
CA GLN A 41 3.29 2.61 13.91
C GLN A 41 2.42 1.82 12.93
N VAL A 42 1.83 2.50 11.97
CA VAL A 42 1.03 1.90 10.89
C VAL A 42 1.65 2.28 9.55
N THR A 43 1.97 1.30 8.72
CA THR A 43 2.57 1.49 7.40
C THR A 43 1.76 0.80 6.32
N TYR A 44 1.52 1.50 5.21
CA TYR A 44 0.87 0.96 4.02
C TYR A 44 1.64 1.38 2.77
N THR A 45 1.95 0.42 1.91
CA THR A 45 2.53 0.68 0.59
C THR A 45 1.41 0.59 -0.45
N LEU A 46 1.28 1.61 -1.29
CA LEU A 46 0.21 1.66 -2.30
C LEU A 46 0.22 0.40 -3.17
N GLY A 47 -0.95 -0.25 -3.27
CA GLY A 47 -1.15 -1.48 -4.04
C GLY A 47 -0.83 -2.77 -3.28
N ASN A 48 -0.26 -2.70 -2.07
CA ASN A 48 -0.03 -3.88 -1.26
C ASN A 48 -1.34 -4.47 -0.72
N ARG A 49 -1.32 -5.78 -0.48
CA ARG A 49 -2.44 -6.52 0.11
C ARG A 49 -2.44 -6.50 1.64
N GLU A 50 -1.51 -5.77 2.23
CA GLU A 50 -1.29 -5.74 3.67
C GLU A 50 -0.98 -4.33 4.17
N ILE A 51 -1.50 -4.01 5.35
CA ILE A 51 -1.02 -2.94 6.22
C ILE A 51 -0.12 -3.60 7.26
N ILE A 52 0.99 -2.95 7.57
CA ILE A 52 1.95 -3.42 8.57
C ILE A 52 1.84 -2.54 9.81
N VAL A 53 1.61 -3.15 10.96
CA VAL A 53 1.58 -2.49 12.27
C VAL A 53 2.85 -2.87 13.03
N ASN A 54 3.51 -1.88 13.62
CA ASN A 54 4.80 -1.99 14.32
C ASN A 54 5.86 -2.73 13.47
N PRO A 55 6.23 -2.17 12.29
CA PRO A 55 7.16 -2.82 11.37
C PRO A 55 8.53 -3.13 11.97
N ASP A 56 8.95 -2.37 12.99
CA ASP A 56 10.27 -2.49 13.61
C ASP A 56 10.31 -3.40 14.86
N THR A 57 9.16 -3.95 15.30
CA THR A 57 9.08 -4.83 16.48
C THR A 57 8.34 -6.13 16.18
N GLU A 58 7.11 -6.31 16.70
CA GLU A 58 6.33 -7.56 16.63
C GLU A 58 5.61 -7.76 15.28
N GLN A 59 5.75 -6.81 14.34
CA GLN A 59 5.20 -6.80 12.99
C GLN A 59 3.86 -7.54 12.83
N THR A 60 2.75 -6.84 13.09
CA THR A 60 1.42 -7.39 12.83
C THR A 60 0.95 -7.02 11.42
N ARG A 61 0.36 -7.98 10.70
CA ARG A 61 -0.10 -7.80 9.30
C ARG A 61 -1.62 -7.78 9.24
N TYR A 62 -2.19 -6.71 8.71
CA TYR A 62 -3.63 -6.60 8.46
C TYR A 62 -3.91 -6.77 6.98
N ARG A 63 -4.80 -7.71 6.62
CA ARG A 63 -5.13 -7.99 5.21
C ARG A 63 -6.01 -6.90 4.64
N VAL A 64 -5.55 -6.21 3.61
CA VAL A 64 -6.34 -5.17 2.91
C VAL A 64 -7.55 -5.81 2.23
N LEU A 65 -8.71 -5.20 2.43
CA LEU A 65 -10.00 -5.58 1.85
C LEU A 65 -10.38 -4.64 0.72
N ALA A 66 -10.16 -3.34 0.91
CA ALA A 66 -10.47 -2.31 -0.07
C ALA A 66 -9.59 -1.07 0.16
N VAL A 67 -9.38 -0.31 -0.92
CA VAL A 67 -8.65 0.97 -0.89
C VAL A 67 -9.54 2.01 -1.56
N GLU A 68 -9.80 3.12 -0.86
CA GLU A 68 -10.45 4.30 -1.41
C GLU A 68 -9.40 5.38 -1.63
N GLU A 69 -9.15 5.69 -2.90
CA GLU A 69 -8.24 6.75 -3.33
C GLU A 69 -8.97 7.69 -4.30
N ALA A 70 -9.57 8.74 -3.75
CA ALA A 70 -10.30 9.75 -4.52
C ALA A 70 -10.33 11.07 -3.75
N GLU A 71 -10.41 12.20 -4.46
CA GLU A 71 -10.66 13.52 -3.86
C GLU A 71 -9.69 13.92 -2.72
N GLY A 72 -8.42 13.50 -2.82
CA GLY A 72 -7.41 13.75 -1.77
C GLY A 72 -7.55 12.87 -0.52
N LYS A 73 -8.50 11.93 -0.51
CA LYS A 73 -8.63 10.89 0.52
C LYS A 73 -7.74 9.70 0.17
N LEU A 74 -7.23 9.07 1.22
CA LEU A 74 -6.64 7.74 1.12
C LEU A 74 -7.07 6.97 2.35
N ILE A 75 -8.00 6.03 2.15
CA ILE A 75 -8.58 5.21 3.22
C ILE A 75 -8.38 3.75 2.84
N VAL A 76 -7.82 2.96 3.75
CA VAL A 76 -7.58 1.54 3.55
C VAL A 76 -8.44 0.76 4.53
N ALA A 77 -9.39 -0.02 4.02
CA ALA A 77 -10.13 -0.99 4.81
C ALA A 77 -9.33 -2.29 4.89
N ALA A 78 -9.13 -2.82 6.08
CA ALA A 78 -8.37 -4.05 6.30
C ALA A 78 -9.00 -4.93 7.38
N GLN A 79 -8.51 -6.17 7.44
CA GLN A 79 -8.92 -7.20 8.40
C GLN A 79 -7.74 -7.49 9.34
N THR A 80 -7.96 -7.39 10.64
CA THR A 80 -6.96 -7.81 11.65
C THR A 80 -6.71 -9.33 11.60
N PRO A 81 -5.60 -9.84 12.17
CA PRO A 81 -5.26 -11.26 12.11
C PRO A 81 -6.34 -12.15 12.72
N ASN A 82 -6.35 -13.42 12.32
CA ASN A 82 -7.24 -14.45 12.87
C ASN A 82 -8.75 -14.14 12.78
N GLY A 83 -9.16 -13.26 11.86
CA GLY A 83 -10.56 -12.89 11.67
C GLY A 83 -11.11 -11.99 12.78
N GLY A 84 -10.25 -11.19 13.43
CA GLY A 84 -10.66 -10.23 14.45
C GLY A 84 -11.49 -9.04 13.91
N PRO A 85 -11.46 -7.88 14.56
CA PRO A 85 -12.14 -6.69 14.08
C PRO A 85 -11.69 -6.25 12.68
N ALA A 86 -12.61 -5.67 11.90
CA ALA A 86 -12.25 -4.94 10.68
C ALA A 86 -11.73 -3.54 11.06
N VAL A 87 -10.90 -2.95 10.21
CA VAL A 87 -10.32 -1.62 10.44
C VAL A 87 -10.45 -0.73 9.22
N ARG A 88 -10.57 0.57 9.45
CA ARG A 88 -10.37 1.61 8.43
C ARG A 88 -9.23 2.51 8.84
N VAL A 89 -8.22 2.58 7.99
CA VAL A 89 -7.01 3.36 8.20
C VAL A 89 -7.07 4.57 7.28
N HIS A 90 -7.23 5.75 7.86
CA HIS A 90 -7.28 7.01 7.14
C HIS A 90 -5.88 7.63 7.11
N PHE A 91 -5.24 7.67 5.95
CA PHE A 91 -3.95 8.35 5.77
C PHE A 91 -4.12 9.82 5.42
N ARG A 92 -5.22 10.17 4.75
CA ARG A 92 -5.58 11.55 4.35
C ARG A 92 -7.10 11.72 4.24
N PRO A 93 -7.64 12.93 4.44
CA PRO A 93 -6.94 14.13 4.93
C PRO A 93 -6.72 14.11 6.45
N TYR A 94 -7.59 13.43 7.21
CA TYR A 94 -7.48 13.28 8.66
C TYR A 94 -6.89 11.91 8.99
N ARG A 95 -5.81 11.90 9.77
CA ARG A 95 -5.09 10.68 10.14
C ARG A 95 -5.74 10.03 11.35
N LYS A 96 -6.28 8.82 11.17
CA LYS A 96 -6.92 8.05 12.24
C LYS A 96 -7.07 6.58 11.85
N MET A 97 -7.32 5.73 12.84
CA MET A 97 -7.64 4.33 12.66
C MET A 97 -8.92 3.98 13.41
N GLU A 98 -9.92 3.48 12.68
CA GLU A 98 -11.21 3.07 13.25
C GLU A 98 -11.30 1.55 13.26
N TYR A 99 -11.73 0.99 14.38
CA TYR A 99 -11.96 -0.45 14.54
C TYR A 99 -13.47 -0.75 14.60
N PHE A 100 -13.87 -1.80 13.90
CA PHE A 100 -15.27 -2.18 13.70
C PHE A 100 -15.58 -3.59 14.21
N VAL A 101 -16.68 -3.72 14.95
CA VAL A 101 -17.31 -4.98 15.34
C VAL A 101 -18.79 -4.87 15.02
N ASP A 102 -19.36 -5.91 14.38
CA ASP A 102 -20.77 -5.95 13.96
C ASP A 102 -21.21 -4.72 13.13
N GLY A 103 -20.29 -4.21 12.30
CA GLY A 103 -20.52 -3.05 11.43
C GLY A 103 -20.51 -1.69 12.14
N GLN A 104 -20.23 -1.65 13.45
CA GLN A 104 -20.18 -0.43 14.24
C GLN A 104 -18.75 -0.10 14.69
N VAL A 105 -18.42 1.19 14.73
CA VAL A 105 -17.14 1.66 15.29
C VAL A 105 -17.18 1.48 16.80
N PHE A 106 -16.24 0.72 17.36
CA PHE A 106 -16.11 0.57 18.81
C PHE A 106 -14.86 1.26 19.38
N GLN A 107 -13.88 1.56 18.53
CA GLN A 107 -12.66 2.28 18.92
C GLN A 107 -12.16 3.14 17.76
N THR A 108 -11.65 4.33 18.08
CA THR A 108 -10.99 5.24 17.14
C THR A 108 -9.69 5.73 17.77
N ASP A 109 -8.60 5.51 17.06
CA ASP A 109 -7.27 5.95 17.43
C ASP A 109 -6.89 7.15 16.57
N GLY A 110 -6.42 8.23 17.20
CA GLY A 110 -5.83 9.37 16.49
C GLY A 110 -4.45 9.00 15.97
N CYS A 111 -4.09 9.49 14.79
CA CYS A 111 -2.76 9.26 14.22
C CYS A 111 -2.11 10.56 13.74
N TYR A 112 -0.78 10.61 13.66
CA TYR A 112 0.00 11.76 13.22
C TYR A 112 1.21 11.39 12.37
#